data_AF-A0AAV1NYF7-F1
#
_entry.id   AF-A0AAV1NYF7-F1
#
_cell.length_a   1.000
_cell.length_b   1.000
_cell.length_c   1.000
_cell.angle_alpha   90.00
_cell.angle_beta   90.00
_cell.angle_gamma   90.00
#
_symmetry.space_group_name_H-M   'P 1'
#
loop_
_entity.id
_entity.type
_entity.pdbx_description
1 polymer ?
#
loop_
_entity_poly.entity_id
_entity_poly.type
_entity_poly.pdbx_seq_one_letter_code
_entity_poly.pdbx_strand_id
1 'polypeptide(L)'
;MATSTLSQLQFGRLHGLRAKVLRRYEHQPLVSCLAGLYGCQWRRYERSGTRPGDWCCNKLLAVCLLSEGQKLYLHWSHKIGILVSLTFSIVATAVLSDLWSKEWTTLLLSFQVTALYLHVGGVLLMTALAWPIALHFFRMNSRVRRGLIMGVYLTILFALYLVPLGLYSPCIKEKGTLGPAPALIGHRGAPMLAPENTLMSFEKAVKAGSGGLETDVTISFDGVPFLMHDRTLRRTTNIQEVFPNRSDTLAAMFTWAELESLNAGAWFLSHNPFGTTGSLGAEDRLRAGNQSVCSLQAFLQLAAKTDKLVIFDLYRPPRGHPYRDTWIQRTLEVIQNETSIHSSQVLWLPSDLRALVQELDPELQQTSGSQLPLEELQSNHIVKLNLHYSSMSTELVSEYAAVNITTNLYVISQPWLYSLAWCTGVHSVTTNAPQLLSTMSVPLFLMSPDEYNLMWILIDLVSLVLIFIIFVFHWWRERGLAFCSSGKITLDNNGTYSKFKTEMSDIWSVSSCNSQAERMPSIATVTEH
;
A
#
# COMPACT_ATOMS: atom_id res chain seq x y z
N MET A 1 5.35 -53.12 -53.49
CA MET A 1 4.31 -53.96 -54.13
C MET A 1 3.06 -53.82 -53.26
N ALA A 2 1.88 -53.37 -53.68
CA ALA A 2 1.34 -53.09 -55.00
C ALA A 2 0.35 -51.90 -54.93
N THR A 3 0.26 -51.25 -56.09
CA THR A 3 -0.72 -50.28 -56.60
C THR A 3 -2.17 -50.75 -56.55
N SER A 4 -3.14 -49.83 -56.41
CA SER A 4 -4.04 -49.44 -57.52
C SER A 4 -5.26 -48.61 -57.07
N THR A 5 -5.47 -47.52 -57.82
CA THR A 5 -6.65 -46.66 -57.96
C THR A 5 -7.89 -47.39 -58.47
N LEU A 6 -9.10 -46.94 -58.09
CA LEU A 6 -10.11 -46.45 -59.06
C LEU A 6 -11.37 -45.87 -58.39
N SER A 7 -11.76 -44.73 -58.94
CA SER A 7 -13.01 -43.98 -58.78
C SER A 7 -14.23 -44.70 -59.38
N GLN A 8 -15.39 -44.54 -58.74
CA GLN A 8 -16.69 -44.11 -59.29
C GLN A 8 -17.85 -44.78 -58.53
N LEU A 9 -18.70 -43.99 -57.89
CA LEU A 9 -20.16 -43.96 -58.18
C LEU A 9 -20.89 -42.95 -57.29
N GLN A 10 -21.76 -42.20 -57.94
CA GLN A 10 -22.54 -41.09 -57.44
C GLN A 10 -23.79 -41.51 -56.63
N PHE A 11 -24.18 -40.58 -55.76
CA PHE A 11 -25.54 -40.16 -55.36
C PHE A 11 -26.65 -41.20 -55.18
N GLY A 12 -27.15 -41.26 -53.94
CA GLY A 12 -28.56 -41.52 -53.68
C GLY A 12 -28.84 -41.97 -52.26
N ARG A 13 -29.55 -41.13 -51.49
CA ARG A 13 -30.11 -41.37 -50.14
C ARG A 13 -29.19 -41.17 -48.95
N LEU A 14 -29.11 -39.93 -48.47
CA LEU A 14 -29.07 -39.63 -47.03
C LEU A 14 -29.63 -38.23 -46.73
N HIS A 15 -30.83 -37.96 -47.24
CA HIS A 15 -31.58 -36.72 -46.99
C HIS A 15 -32.53 -36.82 -45.78
N GLY A 16 -32.32 -37.80 -44.88
CA GLY A 16 -33.30 -38.17 -43.84
C GLY A 16 -32.80 -38.26 -42.40
N LEU A 17 -31.52 -38.00 -42.09
CA LEU A 17 -30.99 -38.19 -40.72
C LEU A 17 -30.17 -37.04 -40.12
N ARG A 18 -30.07 -35.89 -40.80
CA ARG A 18 -29.43 -34.68 -40.24
C ARG A 18 -30.40 -33.64 -39.67
N ALA A 19 -31.69 -33.98 -39.61
CA ALA A 19 -32.76 -33.10 -39.15
C ALA A 19 -33.20 -33.31 -37.68
N LYS A 20 -32.46 -34.10 -36.88
CA LYS A 20 -32.85 -34.43 -35.49
C LYS A 20 -31.82 -34.17 -34.39
N VAL A 21 -30.74 -33.42 -34.67
CA VAL A 21 -29.79 -32.95 -33.64
C VAL A 21 -29.70 -31.41 -33.58
N LEU A 22 -30.42 -30.68 -34.44
CA LEU A 22 -30.51 -29.21 -34.42
C LEU A 22 -31.84 -28.71 -33.83
N ARG A 23 -32.24 -29.26 -32.67
CA ARG A 23 -33.29 -28.69 -31.83
C ARG A 23 -32.94 -28.90 -30.35
N ARG A 24 -32.04 -28.06 -29.84
CA ARG A 24 -31.97 -27.58 -28.45
C ARG A 24 -30.66 -26.83 -28.30
N TYR A 25 -30.70 -25.53 -28.53
CA TYR A 25 -29.93 -24.51 -27.81
C TYR A 25 -30.59 -23.19 -28.17
N GLU A 26 -31.79 -23.00 -27.63
CA GLU A 26 -32.43 -21.69 -27.56
C GLU A 26 -31.67 -20.83 -26.54
N HIS A 27 -31.31 -19.63 -26.99
CA HIS A 27 -31.06 -18.42 -26.22
C HIS A 27 -30.39 -18.56 -24.84
N GLN A 28 -29.06 -18.46 -24.82
CA GLN A 28 -28.36 -17.96 -23.63
C GLN A 28 -28.17 -16.43 -23.73
N PRO A 29 -28.97 -15.62 -23.01
CA PRO A 29 -28.80 -14.18 -22.96
C PRO A 29 -27.44 -13.78 -22.37
N LEU A 30 -26.80 -14.65 -21.59
CA LEU A 30 -25.52 -14.38 -20.91
C LEU A 30 -24.32 -14.31 -21.87
N VAL A 31 -24.25 -15.17 -22.89
CA VAL A 31 -23.14 -15.17 -23.87
C VAL A 31 -23.25 -13.99 -24.83
N SER A 32 -24.47 -13.58 -25.18
CA SER A 32 -24.73 -12.38 -25.99
C SER A 32 -24.48 -11.09 -25.19
N CYS A 33 -24.77 -11.08 -23.88
CA CYS A 33 -24.45 -9.96 -23.00
C CYS A 33 -22.93 -9.81 -22.82
N LEU A 34 -22.19 -10.92 -22.71
CA LEU A 34 -20.72 -10.92 -22.62
C LEU A 34 -20.04 -10.53 -23.93
N ALA A 35 -20.56 -10.96 -25.10
CA ALA A 35 -20.05 -10.51 -26.40
C ALA A 35 -20.39 -9.04 -26.70
N GLY A 36 -21.54 -8.54 -26.21
CA GLY A 36 -21.94 -7.13 -26.30
C GLY A 36 -21.22 -6.18 -25.33
N LEU A 37 -20.55 -6.72 -24.31
CA LEU A 37 -19.75 -5.96 -23.33
C LEU A 37 -18.34 -5.61 -23.82
N TYR A 38 -17.85 -6.24 -24.89
CA TYR A 38 -16.47 -6.05 -25.39
C TYR A 38 -16.35 -5.68 -26.88
N GLY A 39 -17.46 -5.54 -27.61
CA GLY A 39 -17.47 -5.17 -29.03
C GLY A 39 -17.72 -3.68 -29.28
N CYS A 40 -16.73 -2.94 -29.77
CA CYS A 40 -16.94 -1.63 -30.41
C CYS A 40 -17.07 -1.81 -31.93
N GLN A 41 -18.16 -1.36 -32.54
CA GLN A 41 -18.30 -1.29 -34.01
C GLN A 41 -17.77 0.04 -34.55
N TRP A 42 -16.96 -0.03 -35.60
CA TRP A 42 -16.50 1.10 -36.41
C TRP A 42 -16.99 0.94 -37.85
N ARG A 43 -17.61 1.97 -38.42
CA ARG A 43 -18.27 1.87 -39.73
C ARG A 43 -17.30 2.15 -40.88
N ARG A 44 -16.65 1.12 -41.42
CA ARG A 44 -16.30 1.06 -42.85
C ARG A 44 -16.05 -0.38 -43.29
N TYR A 45 -17.10 -1.05 -43.79
CA TYR A 45 -17.12 -2.07 -44.86
C TYR A 45 -18.42 -2.88 -44.72
N GLU A 46 -19.47 -2.45 -45.43
CA GLU A 46 -20.58 -3.33 -45.74
C GLU A 46 -20.30 -3.92 -47.13
N ARG A 47 -19.53 -5.01 -47.17
CA ARG A 47 -19.50 -5.96 -48.30
C ARG A 47 -19.39 -7.37 -47.75
N SER A 48 -20.53 -8.07 -47.84
CA SER A 48 -20.70 -9.52 -47.94
C SER A 48 -19.60 -10.43 -47.34
N GLY A 49 -19.94 -11.08 -46.21
CA GLY A 49 -19.52 -12.45 -45.91
C GLY A 49 -18.19 -12.62 -45.15
N THR A 50 -18.20 -12.48 -43.81
CA THR A 50 -17.18 -13.08 -42.92
C THR A 50 -17.79 -13.38 -41.54
N ARG A 51 -17.34 -14.47 -40.91
CA ARG A 51 -17.91 -15.11 -39.69
C ARG A 51 -17.48 -14.40 -38.38
N PRO A 52 -18.23 -14.54 -37.27
CA PRO A 52 -17.97 -13.83 -36.03
C PRO A 52 -16.92 -14.57 -35.17
N GLY A 53 -15.78 -13.93 -34.98
CA GLY A 53 -14.71 -14.34 -34.07
C GLY A 53 -13.59 -13.30 -34.12
N ASP A 54 -13.06 -12.94 -32.96
CA ASP A 54 -11.81 -12.22 -32.74
C ASP A 54 -11.77 -10.69 -32.96
N TRP A 55 -12.33 -9.90 -32.04
CA TRP A 55 -11.78 -8.56 -31.76
C TRP A 55 -11.98 -8.17 -30.27
N CYS A 56 -10.93 -8.32 -29.45
CA CYS A 56 -10.85 -7.76 -28.10
C CYS A 56 -10.36 -6.30 -28.17
N CYS A 57 -11.16 -5.34 -27.68
CA CYS A 57 -10.76 -3.94 -27.63
C CYS A 57 -10.17 -3.60 -26.25
N ASN A 58 -8.86 -3.32 -26.20
CA ASN A 58 -8.17 -2.89 -24.98
C ASN A 58 -8.47 -1.39 -24.72
N LYS A 59 -8.78 -0.98 -23.49
CA LYS A 59 -9.18 0.41 -23.15
C LYS A 59 -8.14 1.47 -23.55
N LEU A 60 -6.84 1.11 -23.60
CA LEU A 60 -5.78 1.97 -24.12
C LEU A 60 -5.93 2.28 -25.62
N LEU A 61 -6.36 1.29 -26.42
CA LEU A 61 -6.52 1.44 -27.87
C LEU A 61 -7.67 2.42 -28.20
N ALA A 62 -8.72 2.46 -27.38
CA ALA A 62 -9.84 3.39 -27.54
C ALA A 62 -9.42 4.86 -27.36
N VAL A 63 -8.48 5.15 -26.44
CA VAL A 63 -7.92 6.50 -26.24
C VAL A 63 -7.05 6.88 -27.43
N CYS A 64 -6.23 5.96 -27.95
CA CYS A 64 -5.41 6.17 -29.15
C CYS A 64 -6.23 6.35 -30.44
N LEU A 65 -7.41 5.74 -30.54
CA LEU A 65 -8.30 5.87 -31.71
C LEU A 65 -9.15 7.15 -31.67
N LEU A 66 -9.60 7.55 -30.48
CA LEU A 66 -10.24 8.86 -30.26
C LEU A 66 -9.30 10.01 -30.62
N SER A 67 -8.01 9.86 -30.34
CA SER A 67 -6.99 10.86 -30.59
C SER A 67 -6.56 10.95 -32.06
N GLU A 68 -6.86 9.93 -32.88
CA GLU A 68 -6.81 9.99 -34.36
C GLU A 68 -8.08 10.60 -35.00
N GLY A 69 -9.03 11.10 -34.20
CA GLY A 69 -10.23 11.78 -34.69
C GLY A 69 -11.35 10.84 -35.18
N GLN A 70 -11.24 9.54 -34.89
CA GLN A 70 -12.29 8.56 -35.16
C GLN A 70 -13.46 8.79 -34.18
N LYS A 71 -14.69 8.94 -34.70
CA LYS A 71 -15.90 9.10 -33.87
C LYS A 71 -16.23 7.80 -33.15
N LEU A 72 -15.96 7.73 -31.86
CA LEU A 72 -16.30 6.58 -31.02
C LEU A 72 -17.83 6.56 -30.78
N TYR A 73 -18.53 5.68 -31.49
CA TYR A 73 -19.96 5.44 -31.27
C TYR A 73 -20.14 4.46 -30.11
N LEU A 74 -20.11 4.97 -28.87
CA LEU A 74 -20.44 4.15 -27.70
C LEU A 74 -21.91 3.71 -27.77
N HIS A 75 -22.14 2.40 -27.84
CA HIS A 75 -23.46 1.83 -27.65
C HIS A 75 -24.03 2.24 -26.29
N TRP A 76 -25.35 2.36 -26.17
CA TRP A 76 -26.01 2.85 -24.95
C TRP A 76 -25.67 2.00 -23.71
N SER A 77 -25.43 0.69 -23.89
CA SER A 77 -24.94 -0.20 -22.84
C SER A 77 -23.59 0.21 -22.26
N HIS A 78 -22.65 0.71 -23.09
CA HIS A 78 -21.35 1.18 -22.62
C HIS A 78 -21.49 2.50 -21.83
N LYS A 79 -22.40 3.39 -22.25
CA LYS A 79 -22.69 4.62 -21.52
C LYS A 79 -23.27 4.32 -20.14
N ILE A 80 -24.22 3.39 -20.07
CA ILE A 80 -24.78 2.89 -18.81
C ILE A 80 -23.68 2.21 -17.98
N GLY A 81 -22.86 1.35 -18.58
CA GLY A 81 -21.77 0.66 -17.88
C GLY A 81 -20.74 1.63 -17.28
N ILE A 82 -20.35 2.68 -18.02
CA ILE A 82 -19.47 3.74 -17.51
C ILE A 82 -20.15 4.48 -16.36
N LEU A 83 -21.42 4.87 -16.51
CA LEU A 83 -22.15 5.58 -15.47
C LEU A 83 -22.25 4.73 -14.19
N VAL A 84 -22.64 3.46 -14.31
CA VAL A 84 -22.74 2.52 -13.19
C VAL A 84 -21.38 2.28 -12.54
N SER A 85 -20.32 2.11 -13.33
CA SER A 85 -18.97 1.93 -12.79
C SER A 85 -18.47 3.18 -12.08
N LEU A 86 -18.77 4.37 -12.61
CA LEU A 86 -18.40 5.64 -12.00
C LEU A 86 -19.17 5.87 -10.69
N THR A 87 -20.50 5.66 -10.70
CA THR A 87 -21.31 5.80 -9.49
C THR A 87 -20.90 4.78 -8.43
N PHE A 88 -20.68 3.52 -8.81
CA PHE A 88 -20.14 2.51 -7.90
C PHE A 88 -18.78 2.92 -7.33
N SER A 89 -17.86 3.43 -8.14
CA SER A 89 -16.54 3.85 -7.67
C SER A 89 -16.63 5.03 -6.71
N ILE A 90 -17.50 6.00 -6.97
CA ILE A 90 -17.74 7.15 -6.08
C ILE A 90 -18.34 6.67 -4.75
N VAL A 91 -19.38 5.83 -4.79
CA VAL A 91 -20.02 5.30 -3.59
C VAL A 91 -19.05 4.43 -2.80
N ALA A 92 -18.32 3.53 -3.46
CA ALA A 92 -17.31 2.68 -2.82
C ALA A 92 -16.20 3.51 -2.19
N THR A 93 -15.74 4.58 -2.85
CA THR A 93 -14.72 5.49 -2.28
C THR A 93 -15.28 6.24 -1.07
N ALA A 94 -16.52 6.72 -1.12
CA ALA A 94 -17.16 7.39 0.02
C ALA A 94 -17.33 6.45 1.22
N VAL A 95 -17.83 5.24 0.98
CA VAL A 95 -17.98 4.19 2.02
C VAL A 95 -16.61 3.79 2.59
N LEU A 96 -15.62 3.58 1.71
CA LEU A 96 -14.26 3.25 2.16
C LEU A 96 -13.66 4.40 2.97
N SER A 97 -13.87 5.66 2.54
CA SER A 97 -13.38 6.83 3.27
C SER A 97 -13.99 6.97 4.66
N ASP A 98 -15.26 6.61 4.84
CA ASP A 98 -15.95 6.62 6.13
C ASP A 98 -15.45 5.47 7.04
N LEU A 99 -15.39 4.26 6.49
CA LEU A 99 -14.91 3.06 7.18
C LEU A 99 -13.43 3.16 7.59
N TRP A 100 -12.63 3.87 6.79
CA TRP A 100 -11.18 4.00 6.97
C TRP A 100 -10.75 5.40 7.43
N SER A 101 -11.68 6.14 8.05
CA SER A 101 -11.44 7.48 8.60
C SER A 101 -10.14 7.59 9.42
N LYS A 102 -9.80 6.54 10.19
CA LYS A 102 -8.59 6.47 11.02
C LYS A 102 -7.29 6.24 10.23
N GLU A 103 -7.35 5.48 9.13
CA GLU A 103 -6.15 5.13 8.34
C GLU A 103 -5.67 6.24 7.41
N TRP A 104 -6.49 7.29 7.19
CA TRP A 104 -6.02 8.47 6.46
C TRP A 104 -4.82 9.13 7.14
N THR A 105 -4.73 9.05 8.47
CA THR A 105 -3.55 9.53 9.21
C THR A 105 -2.32 8.71 8.87
N THR A 106 -2.45 7.38 8.79
CA THR A 106 -1.40 6.46 8.34
C THR A 106 -0.95 6.78 6.92
N LEU A 107 -1.88 7.08 6.02
CA LEU A 107 -1.56 7.47 4.64
C LEU A 107 -0.76 8.77 4.60
N LEU A 108 -1.18 9.79 5.36
CA LEU A 108 -0.46 11.07 5.45
C LEU A 108 0.96 10.89 6.01
N LEU A 109 1.12 10.09 7.07
CA LEU A 109 2.43 9.73 7.60
C LEU A 109 3.28 8.98 6.57
N SER A 110 2.67 8.09 5.78
CA SER A 110 3.38 7.39 4.71
C SER A 110 3.91 8.36 3.65
N PHE A 111 3.20 9.45 3.35
CA PHE A 111 3.68 10.46 2.40
C PHE A 111 4.88 11.25 2.90
N GLN A 112 5.03 11.44 4.22
CA GLN A 112 6.26 12.04 4.77
C GLN A 112 7.52 11.22 4.46
N VAL A 113 7.37 9.96 4.05
CA VAL A 113 8.49 9.09 3.68
C VAL A 113 8.49 8.78 2.17
N THR A 114 7.30 8.54 1.59
CA THR A 114 7.15 8.00 0.24
C THR A 114 6.94 9.06 -0.85
N ALA A 115 6.58 10.30 -0.50
CA ALA A 115 6.23 11.34 -1.47
C ALA A 115 7.38 11.62 -2.46
N LEU A 116 8.62 11.52 -1.99
CA LEU A 116 9.80 11.67 -2.82
C LEU A 116 9.86 10.64 -3.97
N TYR A 117 9.55 9.38 -3.67
CA TYR A 117 9.54 8.30 -4.67
C TYR A 117 8.32 8.40 -5.59
N LEU A 118 7.19 8.89 -5.06
CA LEU A 118 6.01 9.19 -5.87
C LEU A 118 6.26 10.33 -6.87
N HIS A 119 7.02 11.35 -6.47
CA HIS A 119 7.48 12.41 -7.39
C HIS A 119 8.30 11.82 -8.54
N VAL A 120 9.33 11.02 -8.23
CA VAL A 120 10.16 10.34 -9.25
C VAL A 120 9.29 9.49 -10.19
N GLY A 121 8.38 8.69 -9.63
CA GLY A 121 7.44 7.90 -10.42
C GLY A 121 6.53 8.75 -11.33
N GLY A 122 6.04 9.87 -10.82
CA GLY A 122 5.25 10.83 -11.60
C GLY A 122 6.03 11.44 -12.76
N VAL A 123 7.29 11.84 -12.52
CA VAL A 123 8.14 12.48 -13.54
C VAL A 123 8.47 11.47 -14.65
N LEU A 124 8.78 10.23 -14.27
CA LEU A 124 8.99 9.14 -15.23
C LEU A 124 7.74 8.85 -16.06
N LEU A 125 6.55 8.85 -15.44
CA LEU A 125 5.28 8.68 -16.14
C LEU A 125 5.02 9.81 -17.14
N MET A 126 5.22 11.07 -16.73
CA MET A 126 5.05 12.23 -17.60
C MET A 126 6.06 12.25 -18.76
N THR A 127 7.27 11.75 -18.52
CA THR A 127 8.29 11.55 -19.56
C THR A 127 7.84 10.48 -20.56
N ALA A 128 7.29 9.36 -20.11
CA ALA A 128 6.76 8.32 -21.00
C ALA A 128 5.55 8.82 -21.81
N LEU A 129 4.66 9.61 -21.20
CA LEU A 129 3.52 10.22 -21.86
C LEU A 129 3.91 11.29 -22.91
N ALA A 130 5.15 11.80 -22.86
CA ALA A 130 5.64 12.74 -23.86
C ALA A 130 5.60 12.17 -25.28
N TRP A 131 5.81 10.86 -25.45
CA TRP A 131 5.79 10.20 -26.75
C TRP A 131 4.42 10.28 -27.45
N PRO A 132 3.32 9.75 -26.88
CA PRO A 132 2.01 9.90 -27.48
C PRO A 132 1.59 11.37 -27.58
N ILE A 133 1.98 12.24 -26.64
CA ILE A 133 1.61 13.66 -26.68
C ILE A 133 2.31 14.38 -27.85
N ALA A 134 3.60 14.16 -28.06
CA ALA A 134 4.36 14.70 -29.19
C ALA A 134 3.78 14.21 -30.53
N LEU A 135 3.46 12.92 -30.63
CA LEU A 135 2.80 12.34 -31.80
C LEU A 135 1.50 13.08 -32.15
N HIS A 136 0.62 13.27 -31.17
CA HIS A 136 -0.65 13.97 -31.38
C HIS A 136 -0.44 15.45 -31.68
N PHE A 137 0.52 16.09 -31.02
CA PHE A 137 0.83 17.49 -31.26
C PHE A 137 1.21 17.77 -32.71
N PHE A 138 2.01 16.91 -33.35
CA PHE A 138 2.42 17.10 -34.75
C PHE A 138 1.36 16.65 -35.78
N ARG A 139 0.55 15.63 -35.48
CA ARG A 139 -0.50 15.14 -36.40
C ARG A 139 -1.79 15.95 -36.38
N MET A 140 -2.10 16.64 -35.29
CA MET A 140 -3.33 17.42 -35.19
C MET A 140 -3.31 18.67 -36.08
N ASN A 141 -4.42 18.89 -36.80
CA ASN A 141 -4.55 20.06 -37.68
C ASN A 141 -5.12 21.31 -36.95
N SER A 142 -5.82 21.12 -35.83
CA SER A 142 -6.47 22.21 -35.08
C SER A 142 -5.50 22.87 -34.09
N ARG A 143 -5.15 24.14 -34.34
CA ARG A 143 -4.25 24.93 -33.46
C ARG A 143 -4.78 25.04 -32.01
N VAL A 144 -6.08 25.20 -31.83
CA VAL A 144 -6.72 25.32 -30.50
C VAL A 144 -6.56 24.03 -29.70
N ARG A 145 -6.88 22.87 -30.30
CA ARG A 145 -6.74 21.57 -29.62
C ARG A 145 -5.29 21.22 -29.29
N ARG A 146 -4.35 21.57 -30.18
CA ARG A 146 -2.91 21.44 -29.93
C ARG A 146 -2.47 22.27 -28.72
N GLY A 147 -2.86 23.54 -28.68
CA GLY A 147 -2.55 24.43 -27.57
C GLY A 147 -3.12 23.92 -26.24
N LEU A 148 -4.36 23.41 -26.25
CA LEU A 148 -5.01 22.89 -25.05
C LEU A 148 -4.31 21.64 -24.49
N ILE A 149 -4.02 20.64 -25.32
CA ILE A 149 -3.36 19.40 -24.88
C ILE A 149 -1.94 19.69 -24.39
N MET A 150 -1.19 20.51 -25.13
CA MET A 150 0.18 20.88 -24.73
C MET A 150 0.18 21.73 -23.47
N GLY A 151 -0.77 22.68 -23.36
CA GLY A 151 -0.93 23.51 -22.17
C GLY A 151 -1.21 22.67 -20.92
N VAL A 152 -2.18 21.74 -20.98
CA VAL A 152 -2.48 20.84 -19.86
C VAL A 152 -1.26 19.98 -19.49
N TYR A 153 -0.58 19.39 -20.48
CA TYR A 153 0.62 18.59 -20.23
C TYR A 153 1.73 19.40 -19.54
N LEU A 154 2.05 20.59 -20.07
CA LEU A 154 3.08 21.45 -19.52
C LEU A 154 2.72 21.97 -18.13
N THR A 155 1.44 22.30 -17.88
CA THR A 155 0.99 22.71 -16.55
C THR A 155 1.16 21.60 -15.53
N ILE A 156 0.78 20.36 -15.86
CA ILE A 156 0.95 19.21 -14.96
C ILE A 156 2.44 18.93 -14.74
N LEU A 157 3.25 18.95 -15.79
CA LEU A 157 4.69 18.72 -15.71
C LEU A 157 5.39 19.79 -14.86
N PHE A 158 5.05 21.06 -15.07
CA PHE A 158 5.60 22.18 -14.31
C PHE A 158 5.20 22.10 -12.84
N ALA A 159 3.91 21.83 -12.56
CA ALA A 159 3.45 21.63 -11.18
C ALA A 159 4.23 20.48 -10.52
N LEU A 160 4.44 19.38 -11.25
CA LEU A 160 5.18 18.23 -10.76
C LEU A 160 6.65 18.55 -10.43
N TYR A 161 7.36 19.27 -11.30
CA TYR A 161 8.74 19.73 -11.04
C TYR A 161 8.84 20.67 -9.82
N LEU A 162 7.76 21.36 -9.45
CA LEU A 162 7.73 22.20 -8.26
C LEU A 162 7.29 21.46 -6.98
N VAL A 163 6.74 20.24 -7.08
CA VAL A 163 6.27 19.46 -5.90
C VAL A 163 7.36 19.34 -4.83
N PRO A 164 8.63 19.01 -5.16
CA PRO A 164 9.68 18.84 -4.15
C PRO A 164 9.89 20.06 -3.24
N LEU A 165 9.61 21.29 -3.70
CA LEU A 165 9.68 22.49 -2.86
C LEU A 165 8.69 22.48 -1.68
N GLY A 166 7.57 21.77 -1.83
CA GLY A 166 6.54 21.66 -0.80
C GLY A 166 6.59 20.34 -0.01
N LEU A 167 7.55 19.45 -0.29
CA LEU A 167 7.66 18.18 0.41
C LEU A 167 8.51 18.34 1.68
N TYR A 168 7.90 18.04 2.81
CA TYR A 168 8.60 17.92 4.09
C TYR A 168 8.69 16.46 4.51
N SER A 169 9.89 16.03 4.89
CA SER A 169 10.15 14.71 5.44
C SER A 169 11.09 14.82 6.64
N PRO A 170 10.71 14.29 7.82
CA PRO A 170 11.62 14.21 8.96
C PRO A 170 12.90 13.42 8.68
N CYS A 171 12.91 12.55 7.65
CA CYS A 171 14.05 11.73 7.27
C CYS A 171 15.02 12.41 6.29
N ILE A 172 14.73 13.65 5.84
CA ILE A 172 15.72 14.48 5.15
C ILE A 172 16.51 15.23 6.22
N LYS A 173 17.70 14.73 6.57
CA LYS A 173 18.52 15.22 7.69
C LYS A 173 19.99 15.33 7.33
N GLU A 174 20.66 16.34 7.90
CA GLU A 174 22.10 16.48 7.77
C GLU A 174 22.84 15.29 8.37
N LYS A 175 23.98 14.93 7.78
CA LYS A 175 24.79 13.80 8.23
C LYS A 175 25.26 14.05 9.67
N GLY A 176 25.02 13.07 10.55
CA GLY A 176 25.37 13.16 11.96
C GLY A 176 24.34 13.83 12.88
N THR A 177 23.21 14.32 12.35
CA THR A 177 22.12 14.90 13.17
C THR A 177 21.02 13.90 13.56
N LEU A 178 21.15 12.65 13.11
CA LEU A 178 20.25 11.58 13.51
C LEU A 178 20.51 11.19 14.97
N GLY A 179 19.47 11.29 15.81
CA GLY A 179 19.52 10.84 17.20
C GLY A 179 19.66 9.30 17.32
N PRO A 180 19.76 8.79 18.56
CA PRO A 180 19.78 7.35 18.79
C PRO A 180 18.50 6.68 18.29
N ALA A 181 18.59 5.38 18.00
CA ALA A 181 17.43 4.59 17.62
C ALA A 181 16.38 4.58 18.76
N PRO A 182 15.08 4.72 18.46
CA PRO A 182 14.05 4.62 19.48
C PRO A 182 14.12 3.26 20.18
N ALA A 183 14.11 3.26 21.51
CA ALA A 183 14.11 2.05 22.30
C ALA A 183 12.84 1.22 22.02
N LEU A 184 12.96 -0.11 22.03
CA LEU A 184 11.84 -0.99 21.74
C LEU A 184 11.15 -1.43 23.03
N ILE A 185 9.82 -1.30 23.06
CA ILE A 185 8.95 -1.86 24.09
C ILE A 185 8.16 -3.00 23.43
N GLY A 186 8.21 -4.20 24.01
CA GLY A 186 7.48 -5.35 23.48
C GLY A 186 5.99 -5.25 23.76
N HIS A 187 5.16 -4.99 22.73
CA HIS A 187 3.70 -4.91 22.85
C HIS A 187 3.14 -6.29 23.18
N ARG A 188 2.58 -6.48 24.38
CA ARG A 188 2.15 -7.80 24.88
C ARG A 188 3.25 -8.86 24.79
N GLY A 189 4.50 -8.41 24.93
CA GLY A 189 5.72 -9.17 24.63
C GLY A 189 6.13 -9.08 23.15
N ALA A 190 6.25 -10.23 22.47
CA ALA A 190 6.60 -10.33 21.05
C ALA A 190 5.55 -11.19 20.32
N PRO A 191 4.36 -10.64 20.05
CA PRO A 191 3.21 -11.38 19.54
C PRO A 191 3.38 -11.90 18.11
N MET A 192 4.38 -11.41 17.37
CA MET A 192 4.82 -12.01 16.11
C MET A 192 5.71 -13.26 16.28
N LEU A 193 6.19 -13.56 17.50
CA LEU A 193 7.04 -14.71 17.79
C LEU A 193 6.41 -15.73 18.76
N ALA A 194 5.43 -15.30 19.55
CA ALA A 194 4.81 -16.12 20.58
C ALA A 194 3.39 -15.60 20.89
N PRO A 195 2.54 -16.39 21.57
CA PRO A 195 1.18 -15.96 21.91
C PRO A 195 1.19 -14.73 22.83
N GLU A 196 0.45 -13.67 22.49
CA GLU A 196 0.44 -12.41 23.24
C GLU A 196 0.10 -12.58 24.74
N ASN A 197 0.63 -11.70 25.60
CA ASN A 197 0.40 -11.69 27.06
C ASN A 197 0.73 -13.03 27.77
N THR A 198 1.68 -13.81 27.22
CA THR A 198 2.22 -15.03 27.84
C THR A 198 3.68 -14.84 28.24
N LEU A 199 4.16 -15.65 29.20
CA LEU A 199 5.55 -15.60 29.66
C LEU A 199 6.54 -15.81 28.50
N MET A 200 6.24 -16.74 27.58
CA MET A 200 7.06 -16.93 26.38
C MET A 200 7.14 -15.68 25.50
N SER A 201 6.04 -14.94 25.34
CA SER A 201 6.02 -13.69 24.56
C SER A 201 6.95 -12.65 25.14
N PHE A 202 6.91 -12.45 26.45
CA PHE A 202 7.80 -11.51 27.12
C PHE A 202 9.27 -11.95 27.05
N GLU A 203 9.57 -13.23 27.26
CA GLU A 203 10.93 -13.73 27.08
C GLU A 203 11.46 -13.55 25.64
N LYS A 204 10.60 -13.73 24.64
CA LYS A 204 10.97 -13.48 23.23
C LYS A 204 11.23 -12.00 22.98
N ALA A 205 10.46 -11.09 23.57
CA ALA A 205 10.72 -9.66 23.49
C ALA A 205 12.06 -9.29 24.13
N VAL A 206 12.36 -9.80 25.33
CA VAL A 206 13.66 -9.61 25.99
C VAL A 206 14.80 -10.11 25.10
N LYS A 207 14.68 -11.33 24.56
CA LYS A 207 15.68 -11.91 23.64
C LYS A 207 15.84 -11.11 22.35
N ALA A 208 14.78 -10.45 21.88
CA ALA A 208 14.78 -9.57 20.72
C ALA A 208 15.31 -8.15 21.00
N GLY A 209 15.80 -7.88 22.21
CA GLY A 209 16.43 -6.60 22.56
C GLY A 209 15.46 -5.52 23.04
N SER A 210 14.22 -5.87 23.39
CA SER A 210 13.31 -4.88 23.99
C SER A 210 13.88 -4.33 25.30
N GLY A 211 13.85 -3.00 25.45
CA GLY A 211 14.22 -2.27 26.66
C GLY A 211 13.08 -2.17 27.67
N GLY A 212 11.84 -2.39 27.23
CA GLY A 212 10.67 -2.50 28.09
C GLY A 212 9.66 -3.52 27.58
N LEU A 213 8.66 -3.81 28.40
CA LEU A 213 7.58 -4.73 28.12
C LEU A 213 6.25 -4.03 28.39
N GLU A 214 5.32 -4.16 27.44
CA GLU A 214 3.97 -3.64 27.56
C GLU A 214 2.98 -4.80 27.71
N THR A 215 1.91 -4.60 28.49
CA THR A 215 0.86 -5.60 28.69
C THR A 215 -0.48 -4.96 29.05
N ASP A 216 -1.53 -5.77 29.05
CA ASP A 216 -2.86 -5.40 29.51
C ASP A 216 -3.20 -6.13 30.83
N VAL A 217 -3.66 -5.40 31.85
CA VAL A 217 -3.97 -5.96 33.18
C VAL A 217 -5.47 -5.86 33.46
N THR A 218 -6.03 -6.94 33.97
CA THR A 218 -7.36 -6.99 34.57
C THR A 218 -7.33 -7.83 35.85
N ILE A 219 -8.45 -7.96 36.56
CA ILE A 219 -8.51 -8.66 37.85
C ILE A 219 -9.51 -9.80 37.78
N SER A 220 -9.13 -10.97 38.28
CA SER A 220 -10.00 -12.14 38.40
C SER A 220 -11.07 -11.93 39.46
N PHE A 221 -12.11 -12.77 39.45
CA PHE A 221 -13.25 -12.67 40.35
C PHE A 221 -12.85 -12.75 41.84
N ASP A 222 -11.81 -13.53 42.13
CA ASP A 222 -11.21 -13.73 43.45
C ASP A 222 -10.05 -12.76 43.76
N GLY A 223 -9.77 -11.79 42.89
CA GLY A 223 -8.90 -10.65 43.19
C GLY A 223 -7.43 -10.82 42.80
N VAL A 224 -7.11 -11.69 41.85
CA VAL A 224 -5.75 -11.88 41.30
C VAL A 224 -5.61 -11.06 40.02
N PRO A 225 -4.71 -10.05 39.97
CA PRO A 225 -4.39 -9.36 38.74
C PRO A 225 -3.70 -10.29 37.71
N PHE A 226 -4.21 -10.30 36.48
CA PHE A 226 -3.72 -11.14 35.39
C PHE A 226 -3.73 -10.41 34.05
N LEU A 227 -3.04 -11.01 33.08
CA LEU A 227 -2.79 -10.38 31.79
C LEU A 227 -3.80 -10.81 30.73
N MET A 228 -4.56 -9.84 30.20
CA MET A 228 -5.55 -10.09 29.15
C MET A 228 -5.96 -8.77 28.48
N HIS A 229 -5.84 -8.71 27.15
CA HIS A 229 -6.29 -7.55 26.37
C HIS A 229 -7.81 -7.53 26.18
N ASP A 230 -8.37 -8.68 25.81
CA ASP A 230 -9.76 -8.77 25.41
C ASP A 230 -10.70 -8.80 26.63
N ARG A 231 -11.93 -8.36 26.42
CA ARG A 231 -12.97 -8.47 27.46
C ARG A 231 -13.37 -9.91 27.77
N THR A 232 -13.19 -10.83 26.82
CA THR A 232 -13.51 -12.26 26.95
C THR A 232 -12.29 -13.11 26.61
N LEU A 233 -12.36 -14.40 26.92
CA LEU A 233 -11.24 -15.33 26.77
C LEU A 233 -11.23 -16.04 25.39
N ARG A 234 -12.18 -15.73 24.50
CA ARG A 234 -12.44 -16.51 23.27
C ARG A 234 -11.31 -16.51 22.26
N ARG A 235 -10.66 -15.36 22.04
CA ARG A 235 -9.68 -15.22 20.98
C ARG A 235 -8.34 -15.87 21.33
N THR A 236 -7.95 -15.75 22.60
CA THR A 236 -6.59 -16.05 23.07
C THR A 236 -6.51 -17.25 24.00
N THR A 237 -7.60 -17.99 24.21
CA THR A 237 -7.59 -19.23 24.99
C THR A 237 -8.50 -20.31 24.40
N ASN A 238 -8.47 -21.51 25.00
CA ASN A 238 -9.39 -22.61 24.71
C ASN A 238 -10.69 -22.57 25.55
N ILE A 239 -11.16 -21.39 25.97
CA ILE A 239 -12.36 -21.24 26.82
C ILE A 239 -13.59 -21.96 26.27
N GLN A 240 -13.74 -22.04 24.94
CA GLN A 240 -14.88 -22.68 24.30
C GLN A 240 -14.91 -24.20 24.50
N GLU A 241 -13.74 -24.80 24.73
CA GLU A 241 -13.59 -26.24 24.99
C GLU A 241 -13.78 -26.54 26.48
N VAL A 242 -13.17 -25.73 27.36
CA VAL A 242 -13.16 -25.96 28.80
C VAL A 242 -14.47 -25.51 29.48
N PHE A 243 -15.00 -24.35 29.09
CA PHE A 243 -16.21 -23.75 29.66
C PHE A 243 -17.17 -23.26 28.55
N PRO A 244 -17.74 -24.15 27.71
CA PRO A 244 -18.53 -23.77 26.53
C PRO A 244 -19.67 -22.79 26.85
N ASN A 245 -20.39 -23.04 27.94
CA ASN A 245 -21.54 -22.22 28.38
C ASN A 245 -21.15 -20.84 28.94
N ARG A 246 -19.86 -20.58 29.15
CA ARG A 246 -19.32 -19.32 29.66
C ARG A 246 -18.35 -18.64 28.69
N SER A 247 -18.29 -19.08 27.43
CA SER A 247 -17.37 -18.54 26.43
C SER A 247 -17.48 -17.03 26.25
N ASP A 248 -18.69 -16.47 26.34
CA ASP A 248 -18.97 -15.03 26.20
C ASP A 248 -18.94 -14.28 27.54
N THR A 249 -18.64 -14.97 28.64
CA THR A 249 -18.48 -14.35 29.95
C THR A 249 -17.21 -13.50 29.96
N LEU A 250 -17.27 -12.36 30.64
CA LEU A 250 -16.14 -11.45 30.76
C LEU A 250 -14.99 -12.14 31.51
N ALA A 251 -13.74 -11.92 31.05
CA ALA A 251 -12.55 -12.55 31.60
C ALA A 251 -12.40 -12.30 33.11
N ALA A 252 -12.74 -11.09 33.58
CA ALA A 252 -12.72 -10.72 34.99
C ALA A 252 -13.73 -11.49 35.87
N MET A 253 -14.73 -12.17 35.28
CA MET A 253 -15.75 -12.93 36.02
C MET A 253 -15.36 -14.41 36.21
N PHE A 254 -14.10 -14.76 35.98
CA PHE A 254 -13.53 -16.07 36.28
C PHE A 254 -12.59 -15.98 37.47
N THR A 255 -12.54 -17.04 38.27
CA THR A 255 -11.56 -17.18 39.36
C THR A 255 -10.17 -17.45 38.79
N TRP A 256 -9.12 -17.19 39.57
CA TRP A 256 -7.75 -17.46 39.13
C TRP A 256 -7.52 -18.92 38.77
N ALA A 257 -8.05 -19.86 39.58
CA ALA A 257 -7.94 -21.29 39.31
C ALA A 257 -8.60 -21.71 37.98
N GLU A 258 -9.73 -21.08 37.62
CA GLU A 258 -10.36 -21.31 36.31
C GLU A 258 -9.49 -20.76 35.18
N LEU A 259 -8.93 -19.56 35.33
CA LEU A 259 -8.07 -18.92 34.33
C LEU A 259 -6.77 -19.69 34.11
N GLU A 260 -6.15 -20.17 35.19
CA GLU A 260 -4.90 -20.95 35.15
C GLU A 260 -5.09 -22.30 34.44
N SER A 261 -6.31 -22.86 34.47
CA SER A 261 -6.63 -24.12 33.77
C SER A 261 -6.70 -23.99 32.24
N LEU A 262 -6.75 -22.76 31.71
CA LEU A 262 -6.90 -22.51 30.27
C LEU A 262 -5.55 -22.53 29.55
N ASN A 263 -5.57 -23.07 28.34
CA ASN A 263 -4.46 -22.95 27.40
C ASN A 263 -4.56 -21.61 26.67
N ALA A 264 -3.54 -20.75 26.84
CA ALA A 264 -3.44 -19.42 26.24
C ALA A 264 -2.50 -19.37 25.01
N GLY A 265 -2.15 -20.53 24.45
CA GLY A 265 -1.08 -20.65 23.44
C GLY A 265 -1.46 -21.34 22.13
N ALA A 266 -2.27 -22.40 22.18
CA ALA A 266 -2.63 -23.21 21.01
C ALA A 266 -3.31 -22.39 19.90
N TRP A 267 -4.11 -21.38 20.27
CA TRP A 267 -4.78 -20.48 19.34
C TRP A 267 -3.80 -19.77 18.40
N PHE A 268 -2.60 -19.42 18.89
CA PHE A 268 -1.61 -18.67 18.12
C PHE A 268 -1.12 -19.51 16.95
N LEU A 269 -0.88 -20.81 17.17
CA LEU A 269 -0.44 -21.74 16.14
C LEU A 269 -1.54 -22.05 15.11
N SER A 270 -2.79 -22.14 15.55
CA SER A 270 -3.92 -22.47 14.67
C SER A 270 -4.39 -21.27 13.83
N HIS A 271 -4.48 -20.08 14.43
CA HIS A 271 -4.96 -18.87 13.74
C HIS A 271 -3.88 -18.15 12.96
N ASN A 272 -2.60 -18.31 13.34
CA ASN A 272 -1.45 -17.65 12.72
C ASN A 272 -1.68 -16.14 12.47
N PRO A 273 -1.97 -15.35 13.53
CA PRO A 273 -2.48 -13.98 13.40
C PRO A 273 -1.56 -13.05 12.61
N PHE A 274 -0.25 -13.31 12.60
CA PHE A 274 0.76 -12.49 11.92
C PHE A 274 1.44 -13.19 10.73
N GLY A 275 1.01 -14.39 10.36
CA GLY A 275 1.67 -15.15 9.29
C GLY A 275 3.04 -15.73 9.65
N THR A 276 3.50 -15.60 10.91
CA THR A 276 4.85 -15.90 11.35
C THR A 276 5.02 -17.29 11.99
N THR A 277 3.95 -18.03 12.27
CA THR A 277 4.08 -19.33 12.98
C THR A 277 4.83 -20.39 12.18
N GLY A 278 4.92 -20.22 10.86
CA GLY A 278 5.70 -21.09 9.96
C GLY A 278 7.21 -20.97 10.12
N SER A 279 7.73 -19.87 10.68
CA SER A 279 9.17 -19.67 10.90
C SER A 279 9.63 -20.13 12.29
N LEU A 280 8.72 -20.60 13.15
CA LEU A 280 9.05 -21.08 14.49
C LEU A 280 9.75 -22.45 14.42
N GLY A 281 10.84 -22.59 15.17
CA GLY A 281 11.48 -23.89 15.39
C GLY A 281 10.57 -24.88 16.12
N ALA A 282 10.88 -26.17 16.05
CA ALA A 282 10.05 -27.22 16.63
C ALA A 282 9.82 -27.06 18.14
N GLU A 283 10.87 -26.70 18.89
CA GLU A 283 10.80 -26.46 20.34
C GLU A 283 9.94 -25.23 20.68
N ASP A 284 10.18 -24.12 19.99
CA ASP A 284 9.38 -22.90 20.14
C ASP A 284 7.91 -23.15 19.82
N ARG A 285 7.62 -23.96 18.80
CA ARG A 285 6.26 -24.33 18.43
C ARG A 285 5.58 -25.14 19.54
N LEU A 286 6.26 -26.14 20.10
CA LEU A 286 5.73 -26.93 21.21
C LEU A 286 5.45 -26.05 22.43
N ARG A 287 6.41 -25.18 22.78
CA ARG A 287 6.29 -24.26 23.91
C ARG A 287 5.16 -23.24 23.70
N ALA A 288 5.05 -22.67 22.51
CA ALA A 288 4.00 -21.72 22.16
C ALA A 288 2.61 -22.35 22.27
N GLY A 289 2.46 -23.63 21.90
CA GLY A 289 1.21 -24.36 22.04
C GLY A 289 0.82 -24.69 23.50
N ASN A 290 1.76 -24.58 24.44
CA ASN A 290 1.58 -24.94 25.85
C ASN A 290 1.85 -23.74 26.78
N GLN A 291 1.15 -22.64 26.56
CA GLN A 291 1.16 -21.46 27.43
C GLN A 291 -0.12 -21.40 28.28
N SER A 292 -0.02 -20.84 29.49
CA SER A 292 -1.15 -20.52 30.37
C SER A 292 -1.41 -19.02 30.41
N VAL A 293 -2.56 -18.62 30.97
CA VAL A 293 -2.83 -17.21 31.31
C VAL A 293 -1.78 -16.72 32.31
N CYS A 294 -1.18 -15.56 32.04
CA CYS A 294 -0.08 -15.03 32.85
C CYS A 294 -0.63 -14.13 33.97
N SER A 295 -0.14 -14.29 35.20
CA SER A 295 -0.44 -13.36 36.29
C SER A 295 0.42 -12.10 36.18
N LEU A 296 -0.06 -10.99 36.73
CA LEU A 296 0.74 -9.76 36.83
C LEU A 296 2.06 -10.02 37.59
N GLN A 297 1.99 -10.80 38.67
CA GLN A 297 3.16 -11.13 39.47
C GLN A 297 4.25 -11.85 38.66
N ALA A 298 3.89 -12.89 37.90
CA ALA A 298 4.87 -13.64 37.08
C ALA A 298 5.53 -12.74 36.02
N PHE A 299 4.76 -11.82 35.46
CA PHE A 299 5.27 -10.82 34.52
C PHE A 299 6.23 -9.82 35.17
N LEU A 300 5.90 -9.27 36.33
CA LEU A 300 6.77 -8.35 37.08
C LEU A 300 8.08 -9.04 37.49
N GLN A 301 8.03 -10.31 37.90
CA GLN A 301 9.23 -11.10 38.22
C GLN A 301 10.15 -11.29 37.02
N LEU A 302 9.59 -11.54 35.83
CA LEU A 302 10.37 -11.62 34.59
C LEU A 302 11.01 -10.28 34.25
N ALA A 303 10.24 -9.18 34.34
CA ALA A 303 10.74 -7.84 34.06
C ALA A 303 11.87 -7.44 35.02
N ALA A 304 11.71 -7.68 36.32
CA ALA A 304 12.73 -7.49 37.34
C ALA A 304 14.01 -8.28 37.04
N LYS A 305 13.86 -9.59 36.79
CA LYS A 305 14.98 -10.50 36.49
C LYS A 305 15.78 -10.06 35.27
N THR A 306 15.15 -9.37 34.34
CA THR A 306 15.75 -8.95 33.06
C THR A 306 16.03 -7.46 32.99
N ASP A 307 15.84 -6.74 34.10
CA ASP A 307 15.99 -5.29 34.24
C ASP A 307 15.26 -4.51 33.12
N LYS A 308 13.96 -4.74 33.00
CA LYS A 308 13.11 -4.12 31.97
C LYS A 308 12.07 -3.19 32.57
N LEU A 309 11.85 -2.08 31.86
CA LEU A 309 10.72 -1.21 32.14
C LEU A 309 9.41 -1.94 31.84
N VAL A 310 8.40 -1.68 32.66
CA VAL A 310 7.06 -2.23 32.52
C VAL A 310 6.10 -1.09 32.24
N ILE A 311 5.22 -1.24 31.25
CA ILE A 311 4.07 -0.36 31.05
C ILE A 311 2.84 -1.23 30.88
N PHE A 312 1.69 -0.78 31.38
CA PHE A 312 0.46 -1.53 31.19
C PHE A 312 -0.79 -0.67 31.15
N ASP A 313 -1.76 -1.14 30.38
CA ASP A 313 -3.15 -0.71 30.51
C ASP A 313 -3.82 -1.43 31.68
N LEU A 314 -4.62 -0.72 32.47
CA LEU A 314 -5.36 -1.31 33.59
C LEU A 314 -6.87 -1.21 33.35
N TYR A 315 -7.52 -2.35 33.19
CA TYR A 315 -8.95 -2.43 32.94
C TYR A 315 -9.75 -2.51 34.24
N ARG A 316 -10.70 -1.58 34.38
CA ARG A 316 -11.66 -1.61 35.48
C ARG A 316 -12.60 -2.83 35.33
N PRO A 317 -12.77 -3.65 36.38
CA PRO A 317 -13.69 -4.77 36.34
C PRO A 317 -15.16 -4.37 36.05
N PRO A 318 -15.99 -5.29 35.53
CA PRO A 318 -17.39 -5.01 35.22
C PRO A 318 -18.25 -4.77 36.46
N ARG A 319 -19.48 -4.26 36.25
CA ARG A 319 -20.48 -4.08 37.33
C ARG A 319 -20.77 -5.43 38.01
N GLY A 320 -20.88 -5.41 39.34
CA GLY A 320 -21.10 -6.60 40.16
C GLY A 320 -19.84 -7.39 40.53
N HIS A 321 -18.67 -6.99 40.02
CA HIS A 321 -17.40 -7.60 40.41
C HIS A 321 -16.98 -7.15 41.83
N PRO A 322 -16.51 -8.06 42.72
CA PRO A 322 -16.19 -7.71 44.11
C PRO A 322 -15.12 -6.62 44.25
N TYR A 323 -14.12 -6.64 43.38
CA TYR A 323 -13.00 -5.68 43.38
C TYR A 323 -13.20 -4.51 42.42
N ARG A 324 -14.44 -4.27 41.94
CA ARG A 324 -14.68 -3.22 40.95
C ARG A 324 -14.23 -1.85 41.41
N ASP A 325 -14.34 -1.53 42.69
CA ASP A 325 -14.04 -0.20 43.22
C ASP A 325 -12.67 -0.13 43.93
N THR A 326 -11.99 -1.26 44.07
CA THR A 326 -10.67 -1.40 44.72
C THR A 326 -9.58 -1.95 43.78
N TRP A 327 -9.85 -2.07 42.48
CA TRP A 327 -8.95 -2.68 41.50
C TRP A 327 -7.58 -1.99 41.40
N ILE A 328 -7.52 -0.66 41.52
CA ILE A 328 -6.25 0.08 41.53
C ILE A 328 -5.43 -0.30 42.76
N GLN A 329 -6.03 -0.25 43.95
CA GLN A 329 -5.38 -0.64 45.19
C GLN A 329 -4.89 -2.09 45.11
N ARG A 330 -5.72 -3.01 44.60
CA ARG A 330 -5.35 -4.42 44.47
C ARG A 330 -4.16 -4.64 43.51
N THR A 331 -4.08 -3.83 42.46
CA THR A 331 -2.95 -3.88 41.51
C THR A 331 -1.68 -3.33 42.16
N LEU A 332 -1.79 -2.21 42.88
CA LEU A 332 -0.67 -1.62 43.63
C LEU A 332 -0.15 -2.56 44.71
N GLU A 333 -1.03 -3.25 45.45
CA GLU A 333 -0.64 -4.27 46.43
C GLU A 333 0.26 -5.35 45.81
N VAL A 334 -0.04 -5.80 44.58
CA VAL A 334 0.80 -6.79 43.89
C VAL A 334 2.15 -6.21 43.49
N ILE A 335 2.19 -4.96 43.02
CA ILE A 335 3.44 -4.27 42.64
C ILE A 335 4.33 -4.08 43.88
N GLN A 336 3.77 -3.54 44.97
CA GLN A 336 4.50 -3.23 46.20
C GLN A 336 4.96 -4.48 46.96
N ASN A 337 4.17 -5.55 46.92
CA ASN A 337 4.56 -6.82 47.55
C ASN A 337 5.61 -7.59 46.73
N GLU A 338 5.80 -7.27 45.44
CA GLU A 338 6.82 -7.92 44.61
C GLU A 338 8.19 -7.29 44.84
N THR A 339 8.93 -7.84 45.80
CA THR A 339 10.26 -7.33 46.20
C THR A 339 11.31 -7.33 45.08
N SER A 340 11.08 -8.05 43.99
CA SER A 340 12.04 -8.17 42.90
C SER A 340 12.11 -6.94 42.01
N ILE A 341 11.01 -6.17 41.90
CA ILE A 341 10.91 -5.04 40.97
C ILE A 341 10.95 -3.72 41.72
N HIS A 342 11.69 -2.74 41.20
CA HIS A 342 11.61 -1.38 41.71
C HIS A 342 10.38 -0.69 41.14
N SER A 343 9.61 0.04 41.96
CA SER A 343 8.44 0.81 41.49
C SER A 343 8.81 1.80 40.40
N SER A 344 10.02 2.35 40.44
CA SER A 344 10.56 3.20 39.36
C SER A 344 10.71 2.48 38.01
N GLN A 345 10.71 1.15 37.93
CA GLN A 345 10.68 0.44 36.65
C GLN A 345 9.28 0.36 36.04
N VAL A 346 8.23 0.66 36.80
CA VAL A 346 6.83 0.53 36.39
C VAL A 346 6.26 1.89 35.98
N LEU A 347 5.75 1.93 34.75
CA LEU A 347 5.14 3.07 34.11
C LEU A 347 3.62 3.00 34.28
N TRP A 348 3.08 3.84 35.16
CA TRP A 348 1.65 3.91 35.44
C TRP A 348 0.93 4.76 34.39
N LEU A 349 0.19 4.09 33.52
CA LEU A 349 -0.58 4.71 32.44
C LEU A 349 -1.99 5.20 32.84
N PRO A 350 -2.74 4.52 33.72
CA PRO A 350 -4.10 4.94 34.07
C PRO A 350 -4.18 6.37 34.61
N SER A 351 -5.13 7.15 34.13
CA SER A 351 -5.39 8.51 34.65
C SER A 351 -6.25 8.51 35.92
N ASP A 352 -7.08 7.47 36.09
CA ASP A 352 -7.96 7.30 37.25
C ASP A 352 -7.17 7.26 38.56
N LEU A 353 -7.64 8.03 39.55
CA LEU A 353 -7.08 8.07 40.92
C LEU A 353 -5.57 8.33 40.98
N ARG A 354 -5.01 9.06 40.00
CA ARG A 354 -3.56 9.34 39.93
C ARG A 354 -2.98 9.95 41.21
N ALA A 355 -3.67 10.90 41.82
CA ALA A 355 -3.24 11.52 43.07
C ALA A 355 -3.09 10.48 44.21
N LEU A 356 -4.03 9.53 44.31
CA LEU A 356 -3.96 8.43 45.26
C LEU A 356 -2.79 7.49 44.95
N VAL A 357 -2.60 7.13 43.68
CA VAL A 357 -1.48 6.26 43.26
C VAL A 357 -0.15 6.89 43.63
N GLN A 358 0.00 8.20 43.38
CA GLN A 358 1.22 8.94 43.68
C GLN A 358 1.45 9.14 45.19
N GLU A 359 0.38 9.22 45.98
CA GLU A 359 0.45 9.21 47.44
C GLU A 359 0.88 7.85 47.99
N LEU A 360 0.34 6.76 47.43
CA LEU A 360 0.63 5.39 47.86
C LEU A 360 2.00 4.88 47.40
N ASP A 361 2.44 5.27 46.21
CA ASP A 361 3.73 4.89 45.64
C ASP A 361 4.33 6.04 44.81
N PRO A 362 5.10 6.94 45.44
CA PRO A 362 5.68 8.09 44.77
C PRO A 362 6.82 7.74 43.80
N GLU A 363 7.40 6.54 43.88
CA GLU A 363 8.46 6.10 42.96
C GLU A 363 7.91 5.59 41.62
N LEU A 364 6.63 5.24 41.58
CA LEU A 364 5.94 4.77 40.38
C LEU A 364 5.90 5.86 39.30
N GLN A 365 6.49 5.59 38.14
CA GLN A 365 6.63 6.61 37.09
C GLN A 365 5.28 6.90 36.43
N GLN A 366 4.80 8.14 36.59
CA GLN A 366 3.55 8.59 36.01
C GLN A 366 3.68 8.83 34.51
N THR A 367 2.74 8.27 33.74
CA THR A 367 2.69 8.43 32.28
C THR A 367 1.32 8.87 31.79
N SER A 368 1.23 9.47 30.59
CA SER A 368 -0.04 9.88 29.97
C SER A 368 -0.31 9.13 28.67
N GLY A 369 -1.55 8.66 28.50
CA GLY A 369 -2.06 8.09 27.26
C GLY A 369 -2.50 9.11 26.21
N SER A 370 -2.51 10.40 26.56
CA SER A 370 -2.98 11.50 25.71
C SER A 370 -1.96 12.62 25.64
N GLN A 371 -1.98 13.36 24.53
CA GLN A 371 -1.26 14.62 24.41
C GLN A 371 -1.85 15.62 25.40
N LEU A 372 -1.00 16.24 26.21
CA LEU A 372 -1.38 17.22 27.23
C LEU A 372 -0.44 18.42 27.16
N PRO A 373 -0.90 19.63 27.52
CA PRO A 373 -0.03 20.81 27.64
C PRO A 373 1.11 20.57 28.64
N LEU A 374 2.25 21.27 28.42
CA LEU A 374 3.43 21.12 29.27
C LEU A 374 3.14 21.44 30.74
N GLU A 375 2.30 22.43 31.01
CA GLU A 375 1.94 22.83 32.38
C GLU A 375 1.23 21.70 33.13
N GLU A 376 0.34 20.98 32.43
CA GLU A 376 -0.40 19.86 33.00
C GLU A 376 0.49 18.64 33.22
N LEU A 377 1.42 18.37 32.29
CA LEU A 377 2.40 17.30 32.45
C LEU A 377 3.31 17.56 33.66
N GLN A 378 3.78 18.79 33.82
CA GLN A 378 4.62 19.19 34.95
C GLN A 378 3.86 19.14 36.28
N SER A 379 2.62 19.67 36.34
CA SER A 379 1.83 19.64 37.57
C SER A 379 1.54 18.22 38.04
N ASN A 380 1.34 17.30 37.10
CA ASN A 380 1.06 15.89 37.36
C ASN A 380 2.33 15.02 37.47
N HIS A 381 3.51 15.62 37.44
CA HIS A 381 4.82 14.93 37.50
C HIS A 381 4.95 13.82 36.43
N ILE A 382 4.40 14.05 35.25
CA ILE A 382 4.43 13.11 34.13
C ILE A 382 5.71 13.34 33.33
N VAL A 383 6.57 12.33 33.34
CA VAL A 383 7.89 12.37 32.67
C VAL A 383 7.93 11.53 31.38
N LYS A 384 6.88 10.75 31.10
CA LYS A 384 6.75 9.96 29.87
C LYS A 384 5.35 10.02 29.28
N LEU A 385 5.28 10.13 27.96
CA LEU A 385 4.05 10.02 27.19
C LEU A 385 3.99 8.67 26.49
N ASN A 386 2.82 8.05 26.45
CA ASN A 386 2.53 6.85 25.69
C ASN A 386 1.39 7.16 24.72
N LEU A 387 1.72 7.48 23.47
CA LEU A 387 0.76 8.01 22.51
C LEU A 387 0.58 7.07 21.32
N HIS A 388 -0.60 7.12 20.71
CA HIS A 388 -0.82 6.42 19.45
C HIS A 388 0.09 7.00 18.34
N TYR A 389 0.64 6.16 17.46
CA TYR A 389 1.61 6.59 16.42
C TYR A 389 1.05 7.67 15.47
N SER A 390 -0.27 7.75 15.30
CA SER A 390 -0.92 8.77 14.47
C SER A 390 -0.73 10.20 14.99
N SER A 391 -0.29 10.35 16.25
CA SER A 391 -0.03 11.63 16.90
C SER A 391 1.41 12.15 16.70
N MET A 392 2.21 11.44 15.89
CA MET A 392 3.61 11.76 15.64
C MET A 392 3.79 13.14 15.00
N SER A 393 4.60 13.98 15.64
CA SER A 393 5.02 15.30 15.15
C SER A 393 6.45 15.58 15.64
N THR A 394 7.29 16.11 14.75
CA THR A 394 8.68 16.47 15.06
C THR A 394 8.73 17.62 16.06
N GLU A 395 7.83 18.58 15.90
CA GLU A 395 7.74 19.79 16.71
C GLU A 395 7.39 19.43 18.15
N LEU A 396 6.31 18.65 18.34
CA LEU A 396 5.87 18.23 19.67
C LEU A 396 6.90 17.34 20.37
N VAL A 397 7.51 16.39 19.64
CA VAL A 397 8.54 15.51 20.23
C VAL A 397 9.75 16.33 20.69
N SER A 398 10.17 17.33 19.90
CA SER A 398 11.25 18.24 20.29
C SER A 398 10.90 19.12 21.49
N GLU A 399 9.65 19.59 21.57
CA GLU A 399 9.16 20.41 22.69
C GLU A 399 9.17 19.63 24.01
N TYR A 400 8.64 18.39 24.01
CA TYR A 400 8.69 17.51 25.18
C TYR A 400 10.13 17.15 25.58
N ALA A 401 10.99 16.84 24.59
CA ALA A 401 12.39 16.51 24.84
C ALA A 401 13.15 17.65 25.53
N ALA A 402 12.83 18.92 25.20
CA ALA A 402 13.47 20.09 25.77
C ALA A 402 13.27 20.23 27.29
N VAL A 403 12.21 19.61 27.84
CA VAL A 403 11.90 19.58 29.28
C VAL A 403 12.07 18.18 29.89
N ASN A 404 12.87 17.31 29.26
CA ASN A 404 13.15 15.93 29.69
C ASN A 404 11.91 15.02 29.77
N ILE A 405 10.86 15.31 29.00
CA ILE A 405 9.71 14.42 28.85
C ILE A 405 9.95 13.53 27.64
N THR A 406 9.94 12.22 27.85
CA THR A 406 10.18 11.26 26.76
C THR A 406 8.87 10.77 26.14
N THR A 407 8.90 10.49 24.84
CA THR A 407 7.72 10.07 24.08
C THR A 407 7.86 8.63 23.62
N ASN A 408 6.88 7.80 23.97
CA ASN A 408 6.65 6.47 23.44
C ASN A 408 5.50 6.47 22.43
N LEU A 409 5.66 5.78 21.31
CA LEU A 409 4.60 5.63 20.30
C LEU A 409 4.17 4.16 20.11
N TYR A 410 2.86 3.92 20.06
CA TYR A 410 2.28 2.57 19.88
C TYR A 410 1.21 2.52 18.78
N VAL A 411 0.99 1.40 18.09
CA VAL A 411 1.86 0.23 17.95
C VAL A 411 2.61 0.31 16.63
N ILE A 412 3.94 0.40 16.65
CA ILE A 412 4.77 0.54 15.45
C ILE A 412 5.46 -0.78 15.16
N SER A 413 5.01 -1.49 14.13
CA SER A 413 5.58 -2.81 13.76
C SER A 413 6.21 -2.85 12.37
N GLN A 414 6.04 -1.79 11.57
CA GLN A 414 6.54 -1.71 10.21
C GLN A 414 7.87 -0.95 10.16
N PRO A 415 8.92 -1.46 9.44
CA PRO A 415 10.22 -0.80 9.34
C PRO A 415 10.18 0.64 8.83
N TRP A 416 9.29 0.95 7.88
CA TRP A 416 9.14 2.31 7.35
C TRP A 416 8.59 3.29 8.40
N LEU A 417 7.65 2.85 9.23
CA LEU A 417 7.06 3.68 10.28
C LEU A 417 8.02 3.84 11.45
N TYR A 418 8.80 2.79 11.76
CA TYR A 418 9.92 2.89 12.72
C TYR A 418 11.00 3.86 12.24
N SER A 419 11.33 3.82 10.95
CA SER A 419 12.25 4.78 10.32
C SER A 419 11.75 6.21 10.51
N LEU A 420 10.45 6.46 10.25
CA LEU A 420 9.85 7.77 10.47
C LEU A 420 9.92 8.20 11.94
N ALA A 421 9.56 7.32 12.88
CA ALA A 421 9.66 7.62 14.32
C ALA A 421 11.09 7.97 14.75
N TRP A 422 12.08 7.24 14.23
CA TRP A 422 13.50 7.51 14.47
C TRP A 422 13.91 8.87 13.91
N CYS A 423 13.55 9.16 12.66
CA CYS A 423 13.80 10.46 12.05
C CYS A 423 13.15 11.62 12.82
N THR A 424 11.95 11.44 13.35
CA THR A 424 11.22 12.43 14.17
C THR A 424 11.89 12.68 15.54
N GLY A 425 12.73 11.77 16.03
CA GLY A 425 13.39 11.89 17.34
C GLY A 425 12.58 11.28 18.50
N VAL A 426 11.67 10.35 18.20
CA VAL A 426 10.90 9.62 19.22
C VAL A 426 11.84 8.78 20.09
N HIS A 427 11.58 8.71 21.40
CA HIS A 427 12.50 8.08 22.35
C HIS A 427 12.30 6.57 22.43
N SER A 428 11.06 6.10 22.33
CA SER A 428 10.74 4.67 22.31
C SER A 428 9.51 4.35 21.48
N VAL A 429 9.37 3.10 21.07
CA VAL A 429 8.19 2.60 20.38
C VAL A 429 7.73 1.28 20.98
N THR A 430 6.42 1.11 21.12
CA THR A 430 5.81 -0.17 21.45
C THR A 430 5.52 -0.94 20.17
N THR A 431 5.99 -2.19 20.07
CA THR A 431 6.00 -2.95 18.82
C THR A 431 5.61 -4.42 18.98
N ASN A 432 4.91 -4.97 17.98
CA ASN A 432 4.69 -6.41 17.85
C ASN A 432 5.89 -7.16 17.28
N ALA A 433 6.84 -6.42 16.68
CA ALA A 433 7.91 -6.95 15.83
C ALA A 433 9.32 -6.60 16.36
N PRO A 434 9.64 -6.75 17.67
CA PRO A 434 10.94 -6.33 18.20
C PRO A 434 12.11 -7.02 17.48
N GLN A 435 11.93 -8.26 17.02
CA GLN A 435 12.94 -9.02 16.28
C GLN A 435 13.27 -8.44 14.90
N LEU A 436 12.35 -7.69 14.30
CA LEU A 436 12.57 -7.04 13.01
C LEU A 436 13.23 -5.69 13.23
N LEU A 437 12.68 -4.88 14.12
CA LEU A 437 13.12 -3.50 14.33
C LEU A 437 14.49 -3.42 15.02
N SER A 438 14.82 -4.37 15.90
CA SER A 438 16.14 -4.41 16.58
C SER A 438 17.31 -4.64 15.62
N THR A 439 17.07 -5.22 14.44
CA THR A 439 18.11 -5.45 13.44
C THR A 439 18.43 -4.21 12.60
N MET A 440 17.61 -3.15 12.71
CA MET A 440 17.78 -1.93 11.93
C MET A 440 18.89 -1.06 12.54
N SER A 441 19.96 -0.84 11.78
CA SER A 441 21.06 0.05 12.16
C SER A 441 20.89 1.49 11.66
N VAL A 442 20.02 1.72 10.67
CA VAL A 442 19.76 3.03 10.05
C VAL A 442 18.31 3.07 9.55
N PRO A 443 17.63 4.24 9.53
CA PRO A 443 16.33 4.39 8.89
C PRO A 443 16.37 4.08 7.38
N LEU A 444 15.34 3.43 6.84
CA LEU A 444 15.29 2.98 5.44
C LEU A 444 15.31 4.11 4.40
N PHE A 445 14.86 5.31 4.80
CA PHE A 445 14.64 6.44 3.89
C PHE A 445 15.43 7.68 4.31
N LEU A 446 16.48 7.49 5.10
CA LEU A 446 17.36 8.57 5.51
C LEU A 446 18.12 9.11 4.29
N MET A 447 18.07 10.41 4.09
CA MET A 447 18.77 11.10 3.00
C MET A 447 19.24 12.47 3.46
N SER A 448 20.41 12.91 3.01
CA SER A 448 20.85 14.29 3.28
C SER A 448 20.15 15.30 2.36
N PRO A 449 20.01 16.57 2.78
CA PRO A 449 19.46 17.63 1.93
C PRO A 449 20.19 17.75 0.57
N ASP A 450 21.51 17.55 0.54
CA ASP A 450 22.29 17.58 -0.69
C ASP A 450 21.97 16.40 -1.62
N GLU A 451 21.86 15.19 -1.08
CA GLU A 451 21.46 13.99 -1.84
C GLU A 451 20.03 14.15 -2.40
N TYR A 452 19.13 14.71 -1.60
CA TYR A 452 17.76 15.02 -2.00
C TYR A 452 17.73 16.03 -3.16
N ASN A 453 18.42 17.17 -3.00
CA ASN A 453 18.49 18.22 -4.01
C ASN A 453 19.14 17.70 -5.30
N LEU A 454 20.22 16.92 -5.19
CA LEU A 454 20.88 16.32 -6.34
C LEU A 454 19.95 15.36 -7.09
N MET A 455 19.27 14.47 -6.38
CA MET A 455 18.34 13.52 -6.99
C MET A 455 17.18 14.24 -7.69
N TRP A 456 16.62 15.26 -7.04
CA TRP A 456 15.54 16.07 -7.61
C TRP A 456 15.99 16.82 -8.88
N ILE A 457 17.08 17.59 -8.81
CA ILE A 457 17.57 18.34 -9.98
C ILE A 457 17.89 17.38 -11.13
N LEU A 458 18.50 16.24 -10.83
CA LEU A 458 18.88 15.26 -11.84
C LEU A 458 17.67 14.63 -12.52
N ILE A 459 16.65 14.20 -11.76
CA ILE A 459 15.47 13.53 -12.35
C ILE A 459 14.69 14.49 -13.25
N ASP A 460 14.53 15.75 -12.83
CA ASP A 460 13.80 16.76 -13.59
C ASP A 460 14.59 17.19 -14.83
N LEU A 461 15.90 17.37 -14.72
CA LEU A 461 16.76 17.71 -15.86
C LEU A 461 16.79 16.59 -16.90
N VAL A 462 16.94 15.34 -16.47
CA VAL A 462 16.93 14.17 -17.39
C VAL A 462 15.57 14.05 -18.06
N SER A 463 14.48 14.21 -17.30
CA SER A 463 13.12 14.22 -17.85
C SER A 463 12.95 15.31 -18.91
N LEU A 464 13.37 16.54 -18.63
CA LEU A 464 13.29 17.67 -19.56
C LEU A 464 14.05 17.39 -20.87
N VAL A 465 15.28 16.87 -20.77
CA VAL A 465 16.12 16.53 -21.93
C VAL A 465 15.45 15.42 -22.76
N LEU A 466 14.93 14.36 -22.13
CA LEU A 466 14.26 13.28 -22.83
C LEU A 466 12.98 13.76 -23.53
N ILE A 467 12.16 14.57 -22.85
CA ILE A 467 10.96 15.17 -23.45
C ILE A 467 11.36 16.02 -24.66
N PHE A 468 12.39 16.85 -24.54
CA PHE A 468 12.88 17.65 -25.67
C PHE A 468 13.31 16.78 -26.85
N ILE A 469 14.11 15.73 -26.60
CA ILE A 469 14.54 14.77 -27.64
C ILE A 469 13.33 14.11 -28.32
N ILE A 470 12.33 13.67 -27.56
CA ILE A 470 11.09 13.07 -28.10
C ILE A 470 10.38 14.06 -29.02
N PHE A 471 10.21 15.31 -28.60
CA PHE A 471 9.56 16.34 -29.43
C PHE A 471 10.36 16.67 -30.68
N VAL A 472 11.70 16.78 -30.59
CA VAL A 472 12.58 17.01 -31.75
C VAL A 472 12.53 15.82 -32.72
N PHE A 473 12.56 14.58 -32.21
CA PHE A 473 12.45 13.38 -33.02
C PHE A 473 11.14 13.34 -33.81
N HIS A 474 10.00 13.59 -33.16
CA HIS A 474 8.70 13.63 -33.83
C HIS A 474 8.60 14.82 -34.80
N TRP A 475 9.17 15.97 -34.45
CA TRP A 475 9.24 17.13 -35.34
C TRP A 475 9.99 16.80 -36.64
N TRP A 476 11.18 16.19 -36.52
CA TRP A 476 11.99 15.75 -37.65
C TRP A 476 11.27 14.69 -38.48
N ARG A 477 10.70 13.67 -37.84
CA ARG A 477 10.02 12.57 -38.54
C ARG A 477 8.83 13.05 -39.37
N GLU A 478 7.97 13.90 -38.80
CA GLU A 478 6.76 14.37 -39.48
C GLU A 478 7.07 15.48 -40.52
N ARG A 479 8.13 16.30 -40.33
CA ARG A 479 8.57 17.27 -41.36
C ARG A 479 9.45 16.68 -42.45
N GLY A 480 10.29 15.69 -42.13
CA GLY A 480 11.14 14.98 -43.10
C GLY A 480 10.34 14.20 -44.13
N LEU A 481 9.20 13.63 -43.73
CA LEU A 481 8.22 13.03 -44.64
C LEU A 481 7.58 14.04 -45.60
N ALA A 482 7.45 15.32 -45.21
CA ALA A 482 6.91 16.36 -46.08
C ALA A 482 7.90 16.79 -47.18
N PHE A 483 9.21 16.67 -46.95
CA PHE A 483 10.24 17.08 -47.91
C PHE A 483 10.37 16.11 -49.10
N CYS A 484 10.15 14.81 -48.88
CA CYS A 484 10.18 13.79 -49.96
C CYS A 484 8.91 13.73 -50.82
N SER A 485 7.87 14.52 -50.52
CA SER A 485 6.58 14.50 -51.24
C SER A 485 6.36 15.71 -52.16
N SER A 486 7.39 16.49 -52.47
CA SER A 486 7.25 17.64 -53.39
C SER A 486 7.37 17.21 -54.86
N GLY A 487 6.37 16.46 -55.33
CA GLY A 487 5.99 16.34 -56.74
C GLY A 487 4.83 17.28 -57.02
N LYS A 488 5.01 18.21 -57.97
CA LYS A 488 4.03 19.23 -58.42
C LYS A 488 2.60 18.69 -58.48
N ILE A 489 1.69 19.32 -57.74
CA ILE A 489 0.24 19.18 -57.95
C ILE A 489 -0.18 20.28 -58.93
N THR A 490 -0.40 19.91 -60.19
CA THR A 490 -1.23 20.71 -61.11
C THR A 490 -2.69 20.55 -60.70
N LEU A 491 -3.37 21.68 -60.60
CA LEU A 491 -4.77 21.80 -60.19
C LEU A 491 -5.67 21.31 -61.33
N ASP A 492 -6.35 20.19 -61.13
CA ASP A 492 -7.54 19.83 -61.92
C ASP A 492 -8.72 19.60 -60.98
N ASN A 493 -9.80 20.33 -61.25
CA ASN A 493 -11.06 20.33 -60.52
C ASN A 493 -11.77 18.97 -60.64
N ASN A 494 -11.60 18.08 -59.68
CA ASN A 494 -12.71 17.34 -59.07
C ASN A 494 -12.26 16.66 -57.77
N GLY A 495 -13.06 16.78 -56.72
CA GLY A 495 -12.70 16.32 -55.38
C GLY A 495 -12.42 14.82 -55.31
N THR A 496 -11.17 14.42 -55.07
CA THR A 496 -10.80 13.11 -54.54
C THR A 496 -9.50 13.24 -53.76
N TYR A 497 -9.56 13.13 -52.43
CA TYR A 497 -8.38 13.17 -51.56
C TYR A 497 -7.61 11.85 -51.67
N SER A 498 -6.30 11.94 -51.84
CA SER A 498 -5.39 10.82 -52.10
C SER A 498 -5.41 9.72 -51.03
N LYS A 499 -5.30 8.48 -51.50
CA LYS A 499 -5.23 7.24 -50.71
C LYS A 499 -3.75 6.97 -50.39
N PHE A 500 -3.33 7.13 -49.13
CA PHE A 500 -2.02 6.62 -48.69
C PHE A 500 -2.19 5.14 -48.28
N LYS A 501 -1.42 4.28 -48.95
CA LYS A 501 -1.39 2.82 -48.80
C LYS A 501 -0.21 2.50 -47.87
N THR A 502 -0.47 2.07 -46.64
CA THR A 502 0.57 1.47 -45.77
C THR A 502 0.69 0.00 -46.11
N GLU A 503 1.56 -0.35 -47.04
CA GLU A 503 2.12 -1.70 -47.12
C GLU A 503 3.42 -1.73 -46.32
N MET A 504 3.57 -2.78 -45.52
CA MET A 504 4.62 -2.98 -44.51
C MET A 504 5.95 -3.44 -45.11
N SER A 505 6.17 -3.22 -46.42
CA SER A 505 7.31 -3.73 -47.20
C SER A 505 8.49 -2.77 -47.33
N ASP A 506 8.34 -1.49 -46.97
CA ASP A 506 9.39 -0.48 -47.23
C ASP A 506 10.39 -0.30 -46.07
N ILE A 507 10.43 -1.23 -45.11
CA ILE A 507 11.34 -1.15 -43.96
C ILE A 507 12.78 -1.60 -44.30
N TRP A 508 13.03 -2.16 -45.50
CA TRP A 508 14.37 -2.63 -45.88
C TRP A 508 14.76 -2.19 -47.31
N SER A 509 15.15 -0.93 -47.49
CA SER A 509 16.03 -0.54 -48.59
C SER A 509 16.77 0.77 -48.30
N VAL A 510 17.79 0.68 -47.44
CA VAL A 510 18.91 1.61 -47.50
C VAL A 510 19.80 1.14 -48.66
N SER A 511 19.76 1.80 -49.82
CA SER A 511 20.92 1.83 -50.74
C SER A 511 20.78 2.84 -51.88
N SER A 512 21.84 3.65 -52.01
CA SER A 512 22.29 4.40 -53.18
C SER A 512 21.52 5.67 -53.58
N CYS A 513 22.06 6.80 -53.14
CA CYS A 513 21.95 8.06 -53.86
C CYS A 513 23.26 8.24 -54.63
N ASN A 514 23.27 7.92 -55.94
CA ASN A 514 24.22 8.50 -56.89
C ASN A 514 23.85 8.15 -58.34
N SER A 515 23.49 9.15 -59.13
CA SER A 515 24.03 9.34 -60.49
C SER A 515 23.49 10.64 -61.08
N GLN A 516 24.44 11.51 -61.44
CA GLN A 516 24.23 12.70 -62.25
C GLN A 516 23.76 12.29 -63.65
N ALA A 517 22.73 12.96 -64.17
CA ALA A 517 22.38 12.90 -65.58
C ALA A 517 23.09 14.04 -66.33
N GLU A 518 24.19 13.70 -67.01
CA GLU A 518 24.76 14.50 -68.10
C GLU A 518 23.87 14.39 -69.36
N ARG A 519 23.82 15.50 -70.09
CA ARG A 519 22.96 15.74 -71.25
C ARG A 519 23.77 15.51 -72.54
N MET A 520 23.27 14.73 -73.50
CA MET A 520 23.75 14.74 -74.89
C MET A 520 22.63 14.48 -75.92
N PRO A 521 22.80 14.90 -77.20
CA PRO A 521 21.72 15.33 -78.09
C PRO A 521 21.38 14.35 -79.22
N SER A 522 20.26 14.64 -79.90
CA SER A 522 19.63 13.89 -81.00
C SER A 522 20.47 13.82 -82.28
N ILE A 523 20.57 12.62 -82.84
CA ILE A 523 21.19 12.29 -84.13
C ILE A 523 20.21 12.54 -85.29
N ALA A 524 20.69 13.21 -86.33
CA ALA A 524 20.05 13.39 -87.63
C ALA A 524 20.29 12.18 -88.54
N THR A 525 19.28 11.79 -89.31
CA THR A 525 19.37 10.83 -90.42
C THR A 525 19.47 11.56 -91.76
N VAL A 526 20.52 11.25 -92.52
CA VAL A 526 20.70 11.59 -93.93
C VAL A 526 20.61 10.28 -94.73
N THR A 527 19.81 10.26 -95.79
CA THR A 527 20.05 9.42 -96.97
C THR A 527 19.54 10.12 -98.24
N GLU A 528 20.35 9.98 -99.28
CA GLU A 528 20.36 10.60 -100.60
C GLU A 528 19.16 10.21 -101.50
N HIS A 529 18.65 11.16 -102.30
CA HIS A 529 18.95 11.27 -103.75
C HIS A 529 18.40 12.58 -104.34
#